data_AF-A0A1D5RLY1-F1
#
_entry.id   AF-A0A1D5RLY1-F1
#
_cell.length_a   1.000
_cell.length_b   1.000
_cell.length_c   1.000
_cell.angle_alpha   90.00
_cell.angle_beta   90.00
_cell.angle_gamma   90.00
#
_symmetry.space_group_name_H-M   'P 1'
#
loop_
_entity.id
_entity.type
_entity.pdbx_description
1 polymer ?
#
loop_
_entity_poly.entity_id
_entity_poly.type
_entity_poly.pdbx_seq_one_letter_code
_entity_poly.pdbx_strand_id
1 'polypeptide(L)'
;MDGEDDSNLVIKKRFVSEAELDERRKRRQEEWEKVRKPEDPKECPEEAYDPRSLYERLQEQKDRKQQEYEEQFKFKNMVRGLDEDETNFLDEVSRQQELIEKQRREEELEELKEYRSNLNKVGISAENK
;
A
#
# COMPACT_ATOMS: atom_id res chain seq x y z
N MET A 1 4.93 -42.13 -19.68
CA MET A 1 6.16 -41.57 -19.08
C MET A 1 6.55 -40.48 -20.05
N ASP A 2 5.99 -39.28 -19.91
CA ASP A 2 6.01 -38.24 -20.96
C ASP A 2 6.24 -36.88 -20.30
N GLY A 3 7.49 -36.63 -19.92
CA GLY A 3 7.90 -35.42 -19.18
C GLY A 3 9.12 -34.72 -19.76
N GLU A 4 9.38 -34.86 -21.07
CA GLU A 4 10.60 -34.31 -21.71
C GLU A 4 10.40 -33.05 -22.57
N ASP A 5 9.17 -32.63 -22.90
CA ASP A 5 8.94 -31.59 -23.92
C ASP A 5 8.91 -30.13 -23.41
N ASP A 6 8.72 -29.89 -22.12
CA ASP A 6 8.64 -28.52 -21.57
C ASP A 6 9.99 -27.78 -21.57
N SER A 7 11.09 -28.52 -21.43
CA SER A 7 12.44 -27.95 -21.41
C SER A 7 12.84 -27.35 -22.78
N ASN A 8 12.42 -27.99 -23.87
CA ASN A 8 12.69 -27.59 -25.25
C ASN A 8 11.92 -26.32 -25.63
N LEU A 9 10.69 -26.17 -25.13
CA LEU A 9 9.87 -24.96 -25.29
C LEU A 9 10.47 -23.74 -24.58
N VAL A 10 11.08 -23.95 -23.41
CA VAL A 10 11.81 -22.89 -22.69
C VAL A 10 13.08 -22.49 -23.43
N ILE A 11 13.81 -23.43 -24.04
CA ILE A 11 15.02 -23.14 -24.84
C ILE A 11 14.66 -22.38 -26.13
N LYS A 12 13.61 -22.80 -26.86
CA LYS A 12 13.15 -22.10 -28.07
C LYS A 12 12.71 -20.65 -27.82
N LYS A 13 12.19 -20.34 -26.64
CA LYS A 13 11.83 -18.96 -26.23
C LYS A 13 13.04 -18.10 -25.82
N ARG A 14 14.23 -18.67 -25.67
CA ARG A 14 15.45 -17.97 -25.24
C ARG A 14 16.33 -17.52 -26.39
N PHE A 15 16.15 -18.09 -27.58
CA PHE A 15 16.92 -17.76 -28.78
C PHE A 15 15.99 -17.12 -29.80
N VAL A 16 16.35 -15.94 -30.28
CA VAL A 16 15.64 -15.27 -31.38
C VAL A 16 16.24 -15.79 -32.68
N SER A 17 15.41 -16.33 -33.56
CA SER A 17 15.84 -16.76 -34.89
C SER A 17 16.08 -15.56 -35.82
N GLU A 18 16.95 -15.74 -36.82
CA GLU A 18 17.22 -14.71 -37.83
C GLU A 18 15.95 -14.24 -38.54
N ALA A 19 15.03 -15.18 -38.82
CA ALA A 19 13.72 -14.87 -39.40
C ALA A 19 12.88 -13.95 -38.50
N GLU A 20 12.85 -14.18 -37.18
CA GLU A 20 12.13 -13.32 -36.24
C GLU A 20 12.76 -11.92 -36.11
N LEU A 21 14.09 -11.81 -36.25
CA LEU A 21 14.78 -10.52 -36.29
C LEU A 21 14.45 -9.74 -37.56
N ASP A 22 14.39 -10.41 -38.71
CA ASP A 22 14.05 -9.79 -39.99
C ASP A 22 12.59 -9.36 -40.06
N GLU A 23 11.67 -10.16 -39.53
CA GLU A 23 10.27 -9.77 -39.37
C GLU A 23 10.09 -8.56 -38.45
N ARG A 24 10.88 -8.50 -37.36
CA ARG A 24 10.89 -7.34 -36.45
C ARG A 24 11.46 -6.10 -37.12
N ARG A 25 12.51 -6.23 -37.94
CA ARG A 25 13.07 -5.13 -38.75
C ARG A 25 12.07 -4.62 -39.78
N LYS A 26 11.37 -5.52 -40.49
CA LYS A 26 10.31 -5.14 -41.45
C LYS A 26 9.17 -4.37 -40.80
N ARG A 27 8.65 -4.87 -39.67
CA ARG A 27 7.57 -4.20 -38.93
C ARG A 27 7.97 -2.78 -38.50
N ARG A 28 9.19 -2.62 -38.01
CA ARG A 28 9.74 -1.32 -37.64
C ARG A 28 9.87 -0.38 -38.84
N GLN A 29 10.30 -0.91 -39.99
CA GLN A 29 10.38 -0.15 -41.24
C GLN A 29 8.99 0.28 -41.75
N GLU A 30 7.98 -0.58 -41.69
CA GLU A 30 6.60 -0.27 -42.05
C GLU A 30 6.00 0.81 -41.12
N GLU A 31 6.25 0.70 -39.82
CA GLU A 31 5.85 1.71 -38.84
C GLU A 31 6.55 3.06 -39.09
N TRP A 32 7.84 3.01 -39.44
CA TRP A 32 8.61 4.20 -39.81
C TRP A 32 8.04 4.87 -41.05
N GLU A 33 7.81 4.12 -42.14
CA GLU A 33 7.24 4.64 -43.39
C GLU A 33 5.87 5.31 -43.18
N LYS A 34 5.08 4.84 -42.22
CA LYS A 34 3.79 5.42 -41.86
C LYS A 34 3.90 6.79 -41.17
N VAL A 35 4.98 7.04 -40.44
CA VAL A 35 5.20 8.29 -39.67
C VAL A 35 6.30 9.19 -40.26
N ARG A 36 7.02 8.71 -41.29
CA ARG A 36 8.15 9.38 -41.94
C ARG A 36 7.72 10.65 -42.66
N LYS A 37 8.43 11.75 -42.46
CA LYS A 37 8.27 12.99 -43.23
C LYS A 37 9.11 12.94 -44.52
N PRO A 38 8.86 13.79 -45.53
CA PRO A 38 9.59 13.76 -46.80
C PRO A 38 11.11 13.91 -46.66
N GLU A 39 11.57 14.59 -45.60
CA GLU A 39 12.96 14.92 -45.29
C GLU A 39 13.69 13.84 -44.47
N ASP A 40 12.96 12.89 -43.88
CA ASP A 40 13.52 11.87 -42.99
C ASP A 40 14.14 10.69 -43.77
N PRO A 41 15.16 10.00 -43.22
CA PRO A 41 15.81 8.85 -43.87
C PRO A 41 14.83 7.76 -44.31
N LYS A 42 15.06 7.17 -45.50
CA LYS A 42 14.21 6.10 -46.05
C LYS A 42 14.24 4.84 -45.19
N GLU A 43 15.40 4.50 -44.63
CA GLU A 43 15.54 3.37 -43.71
C GLU A 43 15.33 3.82 -42.27
N CYS A 44 14.56 3.05 -41.51
CA CYS A 44 14.36 3.26 -40.08
C CYS A 44 15.73 3.15 -39.38
N PRO A 45 16.15 4.15 -38.59
CA PRO A 45 17.38 4.06 -37.82
C PRO A 45 17.44 2.78 -36.99
N GLU A 46 18.52 2.02 -37.11
CA GLU A 46 18.72 0.82 -36.31
C GLU A 46 18.75 1.20 -34.82
N GLU A 47 18.04 0.44 -33.98
CA GLU A 47 18.00 0.67 -32.54
C GLU A 47 19.42 0.81 -32.01
N ALA A 48 19.69 1.94 -31.34
CA ALA A 48 21.00 2.21 -30.78
C ALA A 48 21.45 1.00 -29.96
N TYR A 49 22.54 0.38 -30.40
CA TYR A 49 23.13 -0.76 -29.72
C TYR A 49 23.49 -0.34 -28.30
N ASP A 50 22.75 -0.83 -27.31
CA ASP A 50 23.04 -0.54 -25.91
C ASP A 50 24.34 -1.27 -25.53
N PRO A 51 25.43 -0.54 -25.26
CA PRO A 51 26.76 -1.11 -25.03
C PRO A 51 26.85 -1.85 -23.68
N ARG A 52 25.83 -1.73 -22.83
CA ARG A 52 25.78 -2.45 -21.55
C ARG A 52 25.66 -3.94 -21.80
N SER A 53 26.48 -4.69 -21.08
CA SER A 53 26.43 -6.14 -21.04
C SER A 53 25.07 -6.64 -20.55
N LEU A 54 24.70 -7.86 -20.95
CA LEU A 54 23.49 -8.52 -20.44
C LEU A 54 23.48 -8.59 -18.91
N TYR A 55 24.66 -8.77 -18.31
CA TYR A 55 24.83 -8.76 -16.85
C TYR A 55 24.41 -7.43 -16.23
N GLU A 56 24.88 -6.30 -16.76
CA GLU A 56 24.52 -4.97 -16.25
C GLU A 56 23.02 -4.71 -16.32
N ARG A 57 22.36 -5.12 -17.41
CA ARG A 57 20.90 -4.98 -17.55
C ARG A 57 20.13 -5.84 -16.54
N LEU A 58 20.56 -7.08 -16.33
CA LEU A 58 19.92 -7.98 -15.37
C LEU A 58 20.16 -7.54 -13.92
N GLN A 59 21.37 -7.04 -13.64
CA GLN A 59 21.75 -6.49 -12.35
C GLN A 59 20.90 -5.26 -12.02
N GLU A 60 20.74 -4.33 -12.96
CA GLU A 60 19.87 -3.15 -12.80
C GLU A 60 18.41 -3.55 -12.51
N GLN A 61 17.86 -4.53 -13.24
CA GLN A 61 16.50 -5.00 -12.97
C GLN A 61 16.35 -5.65 -11.59
N LYS A 62 17.36 -6.40 -11.15
CA LYS A 62 17.38 -7.03 -9.83
C LYS A 62 17.48 -5.98 -8.73
N ASP A 63 18.39 -5.03 -8.89
CA ASP A 63 18.63 -3.96 -7.92
C ASP A 63 17.41 -3.05 -7.81
N ARG A 64 16.74 -2.73 -8.93
CA ARG A 64 15.46 -2.00 -8.93
C ARG A 64 14.39 -2.72 -8.12
N LYS A 65 14.18 -4.02 -8.36
CA LYS A 65 13.20 -4.81 -7.59
C LYS A 65 13.55 -4.88 -6.11
N GLN A 66 14.84 -4.99 -5.80
CA GLN A 66 15.32 -5.04 -4.42
C GLN A 66 15.08 -3.69 -3.71
N GLN A 67 15.36 -2.58 -4.38
CA GLN A 67 15.11 -1.23 -3.85
C GLN A 67 13.62 -0.98 -3.63
N GLU A 68 12.76 -1.34 -4.59
CA GLU A 68 11.29 -1.23 -4.45
C GLU A 68 10.78 -2.03 -3.25
N TYR A 69 11.32 -3.24 -3.04
CA TYR A 69 11.00 -4.06 -1.88
C TYR A 69 11.46 -3.38 -0.58
N GLU A 70 12.74 -3.01 -0.48
CA GLU A 70 13.29 -2.35 0.70
C GLU A 70 12.59 -1.03 1.03
N GLU A 71 12.15 -0.28 0.02
CA GLU A 71 11.35 0.92 0.20
C GLU A 71 9.96 0.60 0.78
N GLN A 72 9.24 -0.37 0.23
CA GLN A 72 7.93 -0.77 0.77
C GLN A 72 8.01 -1.22 2.23
N PHE A 73 9.05 -1.97 2.58
CA PHE A 73 9.28 -2.45 3.95
C PHE A 73 10.03 -1.47 4.84
N LYS A 74 10.41 -0.30 4.31
CA LYS A 74 11.04 0.74 5.10
C LYS A 74 10.08 1.17 6.19
N PHE A 75 10.54 1.18 7.44
CA PHE A 75 9.74 1.50 8.62
C PHE A 75 8.94 2.81 8.48
N LYS A 76 9.48 3.80 7.75
CA LYS A 76 8.81 5.06 7.42
C LYS A 76 7.50 4.88 6.64
N ASN A 77 7.40 3.86 5.79
CA ASN A 77 6.19 3.55 5.02
C ASN A 77 5.23 2.63 5.79
N MET A 78 5.73 1.90 6.78
CA MET A 78 4.91 1.05 7.65
C MET A 78 4.22 1.86 8.77
N VAL A 79 4.85 2.92 9.26
CA VAL A 79 4.25 3.84 10.24
C VAL A 79 3.52 4.94 9.49
N ARG A 80 2.26 4.66 9.14
CA ARG A 80 1.33 5.70 8.70
C ARG A 80 0.88 6.49 9.93
N GLY A 81 0.79 7.82 9.82
CA GLY A 81 0.09 8.63 10.82
C GLY A 81 -1.39 8.28 10.87
N LEU A 82 -2.07 8.65 11.96
CA LEU A 82 -3.52 8.55 12.04
C LEU A 82 -4.14 9.51 11.02
N ASP A 83 -5.19 9.08 10.31
CA ASP A 83 -5.98 9.98 9.47
C ASP A 83 -7.01 10.78 10.27
N GLU A 84 -7.64 11.77 9.62
CA GLU A 84 -8.60 12.66 10.26
C GLU A 84 -9.76 11.87 10.90
N ASP A 85 -10.25 10.83 10.21
CA ASP A 85 -11.35 10.00 10.71
C ASP A 85 -10.93 9.15 11.92
N GLU A 86 -9.74 8.55 11.88
CA GLU A 86 -9.13 7.81 12.99
C GLU A 86 -8.93 8.72 14.21
N THR A 87 -8.47 9.96 14.02
CA THR A 87 -8.33 10.93 15.12
C THR A 87 -9.67 11.34 15.70
N ASN A 88 -10.66 11.65 14.86
CA ASN A 88 -12.02 11.98 15.28
C ASN A 88 -12.67 10.85 16.08
N PHE A 89 -12.42 9.59 15.67
CA PHE A 89 -12.90 8.42 16.40
C PHE A 89 -12.28 8.33 17.80
N LEU A 90 -10.97 8.53 17.94
CA LEU A 90 -10.32 8.52 19.25
C LEU A 90 -10.84 9.63 20.17
N ASP A 91 -11.08 10.83 19.63
CA ASP A 91 -11.67 11.95 20.37
C ASP A 91 -13.10 11.65 20.83
N GLU A 92 -13.92 11.06 19.96
CA GLU A 92 -15.28 10.64 20.31
C GLU A 92 -15.27 9.58 21.41
N VAL A 93 -14.40 8.57 21.31
CA VAL A 93 -14.26 7.53 22.33
C VAL A 93 -13.82 8.12 23.67
N SER A 94 -12.85 9.04 23.66
CA SER A 94 -12.39 9.73 24.87
C SER A 94 -13.54 10.51 25.52
N ARG A 95 -14.29 11.28 24.73
CA ARG A 95 -15.45 12.03 25.20
C ARG A 95 -16.56 11.13 25.78
N GLN A 96 -16.82 9.99 25.15
CA GLN A 96 -17.79 9.00 25.63
C GLN A 96 -17.37 8.44 27.00
N GLN A 97 -16.09 8.07 27.13
CA GLN A 97 -15.54 7.56 28.39
C GLN A 97 -15.65 8.58 29.52
N GLU A 98 -15.27 9.83 29.26
CA GLU A 98 -15.40 10.92 30.24
C GLU A 98 -16.85 11.16 30.66
N LEU A 99 -17.80 11.09 29.71
CA LEU A 99 -19.22 11.27 29.99
C LEU A 99 -19.75 10.15 30.89
N ILE A 100 -19.39 8.90 30.60
CA ILE A 100 -19.78 7.74 31.41
C ILE A 100 -19.21 7.86 32.83
N GLU A 101 -17.93 8.21 32.96
CA GLU A 101 -17.31 8.40 34.27
C GLU A 101 -17.91 9.56 35.06
N LYS A 102 -18.28 10.63 34.36
CA LYS A 102 -18.98 11.77 34.98
C LYS A 102 -20.37 11.37 35.47
N GLN A 103 -21.15 10.67 34.65
CA GLN A 103 -22.47 10.16 35.03
C GLN A 103 -22.38 9.23 36.24
N ARG A 104 -21.45 8.26 36.22
CA ARG A 104 -21.23 7.36 37.35
C ARG A 104 -20.91 8.13 38.63
N ARG A 105 -20.04 9.15 38.55
CA ARG A 105 -19.68 10.00 39.70
C ARG A 105 -20.88 10.82 40.21
N GLU A 106 -21.72 11.32 39.32
CA GLU A 106 -22.93 12.07 39.67
C GLU A 106 -23.97 11.17 40.35
N GLU A 107 -24.19 9.96 39.83
CA GLU A 107 -25.07 8.94 40.43
C GLU A 107 -24.58 8.53 41.82
N GLU A 108 -23.29 8.18 41.96
CA GLU A 108 -22.67 7.85 43.26
C GLU A 108 -22.84 9.00 44.28
N LEU A 109 -22.71 10.25 43.83
CA LEU A 109 -22.85 11.43 44.69
C LEU A 109 -24.30 11.64 45.15
N GLU A 110 -25.27 11.44 44.26
CA GLU A 110 -26.69 11.58 44.60
C GLU A 110 -27.14 10.49 45.57
N GLU A 111 -26.75 9.22 45.35
CA GLU A 111 -27.03 8.12 46.28
C GLU A 111 -26.46 8.39 47.68
N LEU A 112 -25.22 8.89 47.77
CA LEU A 112 -24.61 9.28 49.05
C LEU A 112 -25.37 10.42 49.74
N LYS A 113 -25.86 11.38 48.96
CA LYS A 113 -26.64 12.51 49.47
C LYS A 113 -28.01 12.07 49.97
N GLU A 114 -28.69 11.20 49.23
CA GLU A 114 -29.95 10.57 49.65
C GLU A 114 -29.76 9.76 50.93
N TYR A 115 -28.71 8.94 51.02
CA TYR A 115 -28.37 8.18 52.22
C TYR A 115 -28.17 9.09 53.44
N ARG A 116 -27.41 10.18 53.30
CA ARG A 116 -27.22 11.18 54.38
C ARG A 116 -28.53 11.86 54.78
N SER A 117 -29.37 12.23 53.81
CA SER A 117 -30.68 12.83 54.05
C SER A 117 -31.60 11.88 54.81
N ASN A 118 -31.65 10.61 54.40
CA ASN A 118 -32.47 9.58 55.04
C ASN A 118 -31.99 9.26 56.46
N LEU A 119 -30.68 9.15 56.69
CA LEU A 119 -30.11 9.02 58.03
C LEU A 119 -30.51 10.18 58.95
N ASN A 120 -30.40 11.43 58.46
CA ASN A 120 -30.81 12.61 59.23
C ASN A 120 -32.29 12.57 59.58
N LYS A 121 -33.17 12.19 58.63
CA LYS A 121 -34.62 12.05 58.89
C LYS A 121 -34.92 10.96 59.93
N VAL A 122 -34.26 9.82 59.85
CA VAL A 122 -34.44 8.72 60.82
C VAL A 122 -33.91 9.10 62.20
N GLY A 123 -32.75 9.77 62.28
CA GLY A 123 -32.18 10.28 63.53
C GLY A 123 -33.09 11.31 64.22
N ILE A 124 -33.66 12.25 63.47
CA ILE A 124 -34.61 13.25 63.99
C ILE A 124 -35.93 12.60 64.44
N SER A 125 -36.36 11.52 63.79
CA SER A 125 -37.56 10.77 64.19
C SER A 125 -37.35 9.98 65.49
N ALA A 126 -36.13 9.53 65.77
CA ALA A 126 -35.77 8.83 67.00
C ALA A 126 -35.66 9.77 68.22
N GLU A 127 -35.30 11.05 68.03
CA GLU A 127 -35.20 12.04 69.12
C GLU A 127 -36.55 12.72 69.47
N ASN A 128 -37.58 12.58 68.64
CA ASN A 128 -38.91 13.18 68.84
C ASN A 128 -39.98 12.20 69.38
N LYS A 129 -39.56 11.08 70.00
CA LYS A 129 -40.44 10.06 70.59
C LYS A 129 -40.09 9.83 72.06
#